data_AF-B0T0X1-F1
#
_entry.id   AF-B0T0X1-F1
#
_cell.length_a   1.000
_cell.length_b   1.000
_cell.length_c   1.000
_cell.angle_alpha   90.00
_cell.angle_beta   90.00
_cell.angle_gamma   90.00
#
_symmetry.space_group_name_H-M   'P 1'
#
loop_
_entity.id
_entity.type
_entity.pdbx_description
1 polymer ?
#
loop_
_entity_poly.entity_id
_entity_poly.type
_entity_poly.pdbx_seq_one_letter_code
_entity_poly.pdbx_strand_id
1 'polypeptide(L)'
;MSDAATAKDRRFPIGLTIATLIAFGLLCVLGGWQIKRLAWKQDLLARIEVLKTAPAQPLAAVMTRAEKGEDVAWTRVSVDCGTGKPETLPLVYGVRDGDIVWRATAICRTSAAGYGAILLDLGVVKALTGQSAPAPVTLAAPARAVGVLMAPKSLGGDRAATVARFAADKPAPYILMVESATPAPPGVTPAPLPAEISNRHLEYALTWFGLAVTLLFIYAAMLWRKMRS
;
A
#
# COMPACT_ATOMS: atom_id res chain seq x y z
N MET A 1 53.82 -60.92 -5.37
CA MET A 1 53.69 -59.48 -5.70
C MET A 1 52.29 -59.08 -5.29
N SER A 2 52.19 -58.42 -4.15
CA SER A 2 50.94 -57.92 -3.57
C SER A 2 50.53 -56.65 -4.29
N ASP A 3 49.29 -56.57 -4.76
CA ASP A 3 48.59 -55.29 -4.90
C ASP A 3 47.27 -55.42 -4.14
N ALA A 4 47.28 -54.84 -2.94
CA ALA A 4 46.12 -54.73 -2.07
C ALA A 4 45.18 -53.66 -2.64
N ALA A 5 43.96 -54.07 -2.99
CA ALA A 5 42.88 -53.15 -3.32
C ALA A 5 42.63 -52.22 -2.12
N THR A 6 42.89 -50.92 -2.31
CA THR A 6 42.60 -49.89 -1.32
C THR A 6 41.09 -49.78 -1.15
N ALA A 7 40.56 -50.26 -0.02
CA ALA A 7 39.17 -50.07 0.36
C ALA A 7 38.89 -48.56 0.44
N LYS A 8 38.06 -48.06 -0.47
CA LYS A 8 37.67 -46.65 -0.53
C LYS A 8 36.83 -46.34 0.72
N ASP A 9 37.41 -45.61 1.66
CA ASP A 9 36.79 -45.20 2.91
C ASP A 9 35.40 -44.57 2.67
N ARG A 10 34.32 -45.33 2.98
CA ARG A 10 32.92 -44.87 2.92
C ARG A 10 32.60 -43.92 4.10
N ARG A 11 33.37 -42.85 4.30
CA ARG A 11 33.15 -41.91 5.42
C ARG A 11 31.85 -41.12 5.21
N PHE A 12 31.00 -41.06 6.23
CA PHE A 12 29.75 -40.29 6.22
C PHE A 12 30.05 -38.78 6.00
N PRO A 13 29.29 -38.06 5.14
CA PRO A 13 29.60 -36.67 4.81
C PRO A 13 29.09 -35.70 5.89
N ILE A 14 29.71 -35.70 7.08
CA ILE A 14 29.28 -34.90 8.25
C ILE A 14 29.16 -33.41 7.90
N GLY A 15 30.17 -32.81 7.27
CA GLY A 15 30.16 -31.39 6.92
C GLY A 15 29.00 -30.99 6.00
N LEU A 16 28.74 -31.80 4.97
CA LEU A 16 27.60 -31.57 4.06
C LEU A 16 26.27 -31.74 4.79
N THR A 17 26.18 -32.72 5.69
CA THR A 17 24.98 -32.96 6.52
C THR A 17 24.65 -31.73 7.36
N ILE A 18 25.64 -31.17 8.04
CA ILE A 18 25.47 -29.96 8.84
C ILE A 18 25.04 -28.79 7.96
N ALA A 19 25.70 -28.59 6.82
CA ALA A 19 25.33 -27.53 5.87
C ALA A 19 23.89 -27.68 5.36
N THR A 20 23.46 -28.91 5.03
CA THR A 20 22.09 -29.21 4.61
C THR A 20 21.09 -28.92 5.72
N LEU A 21 21.37 -29.29 6.96
CA LEU A 21 20.48 -29.01 8.10
C LEU A 21 20.35 -27.50 8.38
N ILE A 22 21.45 -26.75 8.28
CA ILE A 22 21.43 -25.29 8.41
C ILE A 22 20.58 -24.67 7.30
N ALA A 23 20.84 -25.03 6.04
CA ALA A 23 20.09 -24.52 4.90
C ALA A 23 18.59 -24.86 5.01
N PHE A 24 18.25 -26.10 5.38
CA PHE A 24 16.88 -26.52 5.64
C PHE A 24 16.21 -25.68 6.73
N GLY A 25 16.89 -25.50 7.88
CA GLY A 25 16.41 -24.67 8.97
C GLY A 25 16.11 -23.23 8.54
N LEU A 26 17.01 -22.61 7.76
CA LEU A 26 16.82 -21.27 7.23
C LEU A 26 15.59 -21.19 6.30
N LEU A 27 15.43 -22.16 5.39
CA LEU A 27 14.28 -22.20 4.48
C LEU A 27 12.96 -22.35 5.24
N CYS A 28 12.91 -23.20 6.27
CA CYS A 28 11.74 -23.35 7.13
C CYS A 28 11.43 -22.06 7.92
N VAL A 29 12.45 -21.39 8.46
CA VAL A 29 12.28 -20.11 9.17
C VAL A 29 11.73 -19.04 8.23
N LEU A 30 12.27 -18.94 7.01
CA LEU A 30 11.78 -18.00 5.99
C LEU A 30 10.34 -18.32 5.59
N GLY A 31 10.00 -19.58 5.36
CA GLY A 31 8.64 -20.03 5.05
C GLY A 31 7.66 -19.68 6.18
N GLY A 32 8.02 -19.99 7.43
CA GLY A 32 7.20 -19.66 8.61
C GLY A 32 7.01 -18.16 8.79
N TRP A 33 8.05 -17.36 8.56
CA TRP A 33 7.95 -15.90 8.60
C TRP A 33 6.98 -15.37 7.54
N GLN A 34 7.00 -15.91 6.32
CA GLN A 34 6.07 -15.51 5.26
C GLN A 34 4.61 -15.78 5.62
N ILE A 35 4.29 -16.92 6.26
CA ILE A 35 2.92 -17.22 6.73
C ILE A 35 2.48 -16.24 7.83
N LYS A 36 3.36 -15.95 8.80
CA LYS A 36 3.06 -14.95 9.83
C LYS A 36 2.82 -13.57 9.21
N ARG A 37 3.63 -13.20 8.22
CA ARG A 37 3.51 -11.93 7.49
C ARG A 37 2.22 -11.87 6.65
N LEU A 38 1.82 -12.99 6.05
CA LEU A 38 0.55 -13.14 5.33
C LEU A 38 -0.63 -12.82 6.25
N ALA A 39 -0.72 -13.50 7.39
CA ALA A 39 -1.82 -13.33 8.36
C ALA A 39 -1.89 -11.88 8.86
N TRP A 40 -0.75 -11.33 9.30
CA TRP A 40 -0.67 -9.91 9.70
C TRP A 40 -1.16 -8.96 8.59
N LYS A 41 -0.79 -9.22 7.34
CA LYS A 41 -1.21 -8.37 6.22
C LYS A 41 -2.70 -8.53 5.93
N GLN A 42 -3.24 -9.73 6.02
CA GLN A 42 -4.68 -9.99 5.85
C GLN A 42 -5.51 -9.25 6.91
N ASP A 43 -5.09 -9.26 8.18
CA ASP A 43 -5.78 -8.53 9.24
C ASP A 43 -5.79 -7.01 9.00
N LEU A 44 -4.66 -6.46 8.55
CA LEU A 44 -4.58 -5.04 8.19
C LEU A 44 -5.50 -4.69 7.02
N LEU A 45 -5.50 -5.51 5.96
CA LEU A 45 -6.35 -5.29 4.79
C LEU A 45 -7.83 -5.42 5.17
N ALA A 46 -8.20 -6.38 6.01
CA ALA A 46 -9.57 -6.54 6.50
C ALA A 46 -10.02 -5.31 7.30
N ARG A 47 -9.17 -4.77 8.18
CA ARG A 47 -9.47 -3.52 8.91
C ARG A 47 -9.68 -2.35 7.96
N ILE A 48 -8.82 -2.20 6.96
CA ILE A 48 -8.95 -1.13 5.95
C ILE A 48 -10.24 -1.30 5.16
N GLU A 49 -10.57 -2.52 4.75
CA GLU A 49 -11.81 -2.83 4.03
C GLU A 49 -13.05 -2.41 4.81
N VAL A 50 -13.10 -2.75 6.10
CA VAL A 50 -14.19 -2.34 6.99
C VAL A 50 -14.31 -0.82 7.08
N LEU A 51 -13.19 -0.11 7.26
CA LEU A 51 -13.20 1.35 7.41
C LEU A 51 -13.61 2.09 6.13
N LYS A 52 -13.15 1.60 4.97
CA LYS A 52 -13.43 2.25 3.69
C LYS A 52 -14.84 1.94 3.15
N THR A 53 -15.42 0.79 3.50
CA THR A 53 -16.77 0.39 3.05
C THR A 53 -17.87 0.79 4.01
N ALA A 54 -17.52 1.17 5.24
CA ALA A 54 -18.46 1.72 6.21
C ALA A 54 -19.18 2.98 5.66
N PRO A 55 -20.40 3.28 6.14
CA PRO A 55 -21.08 4.53 5.82
C PRO A 55 -20.20 5.74 6.14
N ALA A 56 -20.22 6.72 5.25
CA ALA A 56 -19.42 7.94 5.42
C ALA A 56 -19.85 8.69 6.69
N GLN A 57 -18.89 9.01 7.55
CA GLN A 57 -19.12 9.80 8.77
C GLN A 57 -18.92 11.30 8.47
N PRO A 58 -19.57 12.22 9.21
CA PRO A 58 -19.27 13.64 9.09
C PRO A 58 -17.81 13.93 9.40
N LEU A 59 -17.11 14.68 8.53
CA LEU A 59 -15.69 14.98 8.69
C LEU A 59 -15.37 15.55 10.08
N ALA A 60 -16.20 16.46 10.60
CA ALA A 60 -16.03 17.06 11.91
C ALA A 60 -15.98 16.03 13.05
N ALA A 61 -16.83 15.00 13.01
CA ALA A 61 -16.86 13.95 14.03
C ALA A 61 -15.58 13.12 14.01
N VAL A 62 -15.06 12.83 12.81
CA VAL A 62 -13.82 12.06 12.64
C VAL A 62 -12.59 12.89 13.03
N MET A 63 -12.55 14.17 12.68
CA MET A 63 -11.46 15.07 13.07
C MET A 63 -11.40 15.27 14.59
N THR A 64 -12.54 15.31 15.29
CA THR A 64 -12.56 15.35 16.77
C THR A 64 -11.89 14.12 17.39
N ARG A 65 -11.98 12.94 16.74
CA ARG A 65 -11.26 11.73 17.17
C ARG A 65 -9.76 11.83 16.86
N ALA A 66 -9.41 12.39 15.72
CA ALA A 66 -8.01 12.64 15.35
C ALA A 66 -7.30 13.58 16.34
N GLU A 67 -7.96 14.64 16.80
CA GLU A 67 -7.43 15.56 17.83
C GLU A 67 -7.13 14.86 19.16
N LYS A 68 -7.84 13.76 19.46
CA LYS A 68 -7.59 12.92 20.64
C LYS A 68 -6.47 11.89 20.44
N GLY A 69 -5.79 11.92 19.29
CA GLY A 69 -4.67 11.03 18.95
C GLY A 69 -5.07 9.71 18.29
N GLU A 70 -6.33 9.55 17.89
CA GLU A 70 -6.76 8.36 17.15
C GLU A 70 -6.27 8.41 15.69
N ASP A 71 -5.71 7.31 15.19
CA ASP A 71 -5.40 7.20 13.75
C ASP A 71 -6.69 6.96 12.95
N VAL A 72 -7.17 8.03 12.33
CA VAL A 72 -8.39 8.03 11.52
C VAL A 72 -8.15 7.76 10.03
N ALA A 73 -6.93 7.38 9.64
CA ALA A 73 -6.66 6.96 8.27
C ALA A 73 -7.61 5.81 7.84
N TRP A 74 -7.94 5.76 6.55
CA TRP A 74 -8.88 4.82 5.93
C TRP A 74 -10.36 5.02 6.31
N THR A 75 -10.67 5.97 7.20
CA THR A 75 -12.07 6.26 7.55
C THR A 75 -12.75 6.98 6.39
N ARG A 76 -13.90 6.46 5.98
CA ARG A 76 -14.77 7.12 5.00
C ARG A 76 -15.52 8.30 5.62
N VAL A 77 -15.44 9.46 4.98
CA VAL A 77 -16.06 10.70 5.49
C VAL A 77 -16.80 11.48 4.42
N SER A 78 -17.77 12.28 4.86
CA SER A 78 -18.44 13.29 4.04
C SER A 78 -18.13 14.69 4.55
N VAL A 79 -17.90 15.63 3.65
CA VAL A 79 -17.66 17.04 3.94
C VAL A 79 -18.44 17.93 2.98
N ASP A 80 -18.99 19.02 3.50
CA ASP A 80 -19.57 20.10 2.72
C ASP A 80 -18.53 21.23 2.60
N CYS A 81 -18.14 21.55 1.38
CA CYS A 81 -17.18 22.58 1.04
C CYS A 81 -17.91 23.92 0.85
N GLY A 82 -17.52 24.90 1.66
CA GLY A 82 -18.06 26.25 1.62
C GLY A 82 -17.70 27.02 0.36
N THR A 83 -18.44 28.09 0.10
CA THR A 83 -18.20 29.01 -1.02
C THR A 83 -16.89 29.76 -0.83
N GLY A 84 -16.02 29.73 -1.84
CA GLY A 84 -14.77 30.49 -1.85
C GLY A 84 -14.33 30.76 -3.28
N LYS A 85 -13.31 31.61 -3.46
CA LYS A 85 -12.72 31.81 -4.79
C LYS A 85 -12.22 30.46 -5.32
N PRO A 86 -12.59 30.05 -6.55
CA PRO A 86 -12.01 28.88 -7.18
C PRO A 86 -10.50 29.05 -7.25
N GLU A 87 -9.78 28.14 -6.62
CA GLU A 87 -8.33 28.14 -6.59
C GLU A 87 -7.82 27.00 -7.46
N THR A 88 -7.01 27.34 -8.45
CA THR A 88 -6.38 26.36 -9.34
C THR A 88 -5.12 25.83 -8.69
N LEU A 89 -5.17 24.59 -8.22
CA LEU A 89 -3.98 23.89 -7.75
C LEU A 89 -3.27 23.18 -8.91
N PRO A 90 -1.93 23.12 -8.91
CA PRO A 90 -1.21 22.34 -9.89
C PRO A 90 -1.65 20.87 -9.78
N LEU A 91 -1.70 20.21 -10.94
CA LEU A 91 -1.96 18.78 -10.97
C LEU A 91 -0.74 18.05 -10.41
N VAL A 92 -1.01 17.04 -9.58
CA VAL A 92 0.04 16.28 -8.90
C VAL A 92 0.33 15.03 -9.73
N TYR A 93 1.60 14.75 -9.97
CA TYR A 93 1.99 13.49 -10.60
C TYR A 93 1.62 12.32 -9.69
N GLY A 94 1.14 11.23 -10.29
CA GLY A 94 0.82 10.00 -9.61
C GLY A 94 1.15 8.80 -10.48
N VAL A 95 1.07 7.62 -9.88
CA VAL A 95 1.14 6.36 -10.61
C VAL A 95 -0.17 5.62 -10.41
N ARG A 96 -0.72 5.09 -11.51
CA ARG A 96 -1.90 4.23 -11.48
C ARG A 96 -1.71 3.10 -12.46
N ASP A 97 -1.84 1.86 -11.97
CA ASP A 97 -1.74 0.65 -12.79
C ASP A 97 -0.44 0.55 -13.61
N GLY A 98 0.65 1.16 -13.10
CA GLY A 98 1.96 1.23 -13.76
C GLY A 98 2.18 2.48 -14.62
N ASP A 99 1.12 3.22 -14.96
CA ASP A 99 1.18 4.41 -15.79
C ASP A 99 1.33 5.69 -14.95
N ILE A 100 2.08 6.65 -15.49
CA ILE A 100 2.15 8.01 -14.93
C ILE A 100 0.85 8.73 -15.26
N VAL A 101 0.19 9.25 -14.23
CA VAL A 101 -1.07 9.95 -14.35
C VAL A 101 -1.01 11.32 -13.68
N TRP A 102 -1.86 12.23 -14.13
CA TRP A 102 -2.07 13.51 -13.47
C TRP A 102 -3.30 13.45 -12.57
N ARG A 103 -3.16 13.98 -11.36
CA ARG A 103 -4.22 13.98 -10.35
C ARG A 103 -4.66 15.39 -10.03
N ALA A 104 -5.97 15.60 -10.04
CA ALA A 104 -6.59 16.86 -9.68
C ALA A 104 -6.71 16.97 -8.17
N THR A 105 -6.33 18.14 -7.64
CA THR A 105 -6.51 18.47 -6.23
C THR A 105 -7.29 19.77 -6.09
N ALA A 106 -8.04 19.88 -5.00
CA ALA A 106 -8.78 21.10 -4.67
C ALA A 106 -8.76 21.36 -3.17
N ILE A 107 -8.90 22.62 -2.78
CA ILE A 107 -9.04 23.02 -1.38
C ILE A 107 -10.53 23.03 -1.05
N CYS A 108 -10.95 22.20 -0.10
CA CYS A 108 -12.29 22.26 0.48
C CYS A 108 -12.23 23.11 1.74
N ARG A 109 -12.78 24.34 1.69
CA ARG A 109 -12.94 25.17 2.88
C ARG A 109 -14.12 24.66 3.70
N THR A 110 -13.89 24.38 4.97
CA THR A 110 -14.85 23.73 5.88
C THR A 110 -14.59 24.22 7.30
N SER A 111 -15.53 24.04 8.22
CA SER A 111 -15.34 24.30 9.65
C SER A 111 -15.43 23.00 10.45
N ALA A 112 -14.57 22.02 10.11
CA ALA A 112 -14.62 20.69 10.69
C ALA A 112 -13.66 20.58 11.88
N ALA A 113 -14.20 20.52 13.11
CA ALA A 113 -13.42 20.39 14.35
C ALA A 113 -12.22 21.36 14.41
N GLY A 114 -12.48 22.65 14.23
CA GLY A 114 -11.43 23.69 14.31
C GLY A 114 -10.52 23.82 13.08
N TYR A 115 -10.55 22.86 12.14
CA TYR A 115 -9.87 22.98 10.85
C TYR A 115 -10.69 23.80 9.86
N GLY A 116 -10.03 24.75 9.19
CA GLY A 116 -10.65 25.68 8.23
C GLY A 116 -10.64 25.17 6.78
N ALA A 117 -9.86 24.12 6.49
CA ALA A 117 -9.78 23.51 5.18
C ALA A 117 -9.32 22.05 5.22
N ILE A 118 -9.56 21.32 4.13
CA ILE A 118 -8.98 19.99 3.86
C ILE A 118 -8.57 19.89 2.39
N LEU A 119 -7.44 19.24 2.11
CA LEU A 119 -7.03 18.95 0.73
C LEU A 119 -7.87 17.80 0.19
N LEU A 120 -8.47 18.00 -0.98
CA LEU A 120 -9.15 16.96 -1.74
C LEU A 120 -8.22 16.45 -2.84
N ASP A 121 -8.10 15.13 -2.97
CA ASP A 121 -7.62 14.49 -4.19
C ASP A 121 -8.86 14.04 -4.98
N LEU A 122 -9.19 14.77 -6.03
CA LEU A 122 -10.42 14.59 -6.82
C LEU A 122 -10.36 13.34 -7.70
N GLY A 123 -9.16 12.81 -7.95
CA GLY A 123 -8.92 11.67 -8.83
C GLY A 123 -8.04 12.00 -10.03
N VAL A 124 -8.10 11.14 -11.04
CA VAL A 124 -7.26 11.21 -12.24
C VAL A 124 -7.95 12.06 -13.31
N VAL A 125 -7.20 12.94 -13.96
CA VAL A 125 -7.70 13.72 -15.10
C VAL A 125 -7.74 12.81 -16.34
N LYS A 126 -8.91 12.69 -16.97
CA LYS A 126 -9.05 11.98 -18.25
C LYS A 126 -8.33 12.77 -19.35
N ALA A 127 -7.52 12.06 -20.13
CA ALA A 127 -6.84 12.48 -21.36
C ALA A 127 -5.49 13.20 -21.21
N LEU A 128 -4.40 12.49 -20.87
CA LEU A 128 -3.04 13.07 -20.93
C LEU A 128 -1.91 12.08 -21.26
N THR A 129 -2.20 11.00 -21.99
CA THR A 129 -1.12 10.32 -22.71
C THR A 129 -0.51 11.31 -23.70
N GLY A 130 0.67 11.85 -23.38
CA GLY A 130 1.45 12.75 -24.25
C GLY A 130 1.40 14.25 -23.94
N GLN A 131 0.67 14.72 -22.92
CA GLN A 131 0.72 16.14 -22.50
C GLN A 131 1.67 16.34 -21.31
N SER A 132 2.57 17.33 -21.41
CA SER A 132 3.58 17.64 -20.39
C SER A 132 2.99 18.27 -19.12
N ALA A 133 1.87 18.98 -19.23
CA ALA A 133 1.17 19.63 -18.11
C ALA A 133 -0.28 19.99 -18.49
N PRO A 134 -1.29 19.16 -18.16
CA PRO A 134 -2.71 19.54 -18.22
C PRO A 134 -3.07 20.84 -17.50
N ALA A 135 -4.16 21.46 -17.93
CA ALA A 135 -4.79 22.54 -17.19
C ALA A 135 -5.34 22.06 -15.83
N PRO A 136 -5.16 22.82 -14.73
CA PRO A 136 -5.78 22.56 -13.44
C PRO A 136 -7.30 22.37 -13.52
N VAL A 137 -7.83 21.42 -12.75
CA VAL A 137 -9.26 21.26 -12.56
C VAL A 137 -9.69 21.89 -11.24
N THR A 138 -10.78 22.64 -11.25
CA THR A 138 -11.36 23.25 -10.05
C THR A 138 -12.58 22.46 -9.56
N LEU A 139 -12.79 22.46 -8.24
CA LEU A 139 -14.04 22.02 -7.65
C LEU A 139 -14.97 23.24 -7.53
N ALA A 140 -16.14 23.18 -8.17
CA ALA A 140 -17.13 24.24 -8.05
C ALA A 140 -17.76 24.23 -6.65
N ALA A 141 -17.65 25.32 -5.91
CA ALA A 141 -18.28 25.48 -4.60
C ALA A 141 -19.67 26.16 -4.72
N PRO A 142 -20.66 25.82 -3.88
CA PRO A 142 -20.59 24.81 -2.82
C PRO A 142 -20.56 23.39 -3.41
N ALA A 143 -19.81 22.51 -2.77
CA ALA A 143 -19.72 21.10 -3.15
C ALA A 143 -19.86 20.21 -1.93
N ARG A 144 -20.46 19.04 -2.10
CA ARG A 144 -20.38 17.95 -1.12
C ARG A 144 -19.43 16.90 -1.66
N ALA A 145 -18.45 16.50 -0.86
CA ALA A 145 -17.49 15.46 -1.19
C ALA A 145 -17.59 14.30 -0.22
N VAL A 146 -17.51 13.08 -0.75
CA VAL A 146 -17.39 11.84 0.01
C VAL A 146 -16.09 11.16 -0.41
N GLY A 147 -15.34 10.66 0.55
CA GLY A 147 -14.06 10.02 0.27
C GLY A 147 -13.44 9.34 1.48
N VAL A 148 -12.22 8.86 1.30
CA VAL A 148 -11.45 8.15 2.32
C VAL A 148 -10.30 9.02 2.80
N LEU A 149 -10.14 9.16 4.13
CA LEU A 149 -9.03 9.91 4.70
C LEU A 149 -7.72 9.15 4.54
N MET A 150 -6.69 9.86 4.09
CA MET A 150 -5.33 9.33 3.99
C MET A 150 -4.34 10.26 4.68
N ALA A 151 -3.40 9.67 5.41
CA ALA A 151 -2.31 10.44 6.00
C ALA A 151 -1.39 10.96 4.88
N PRO A 152 -0.94 12.23 4.88
CA PRO A 152 -0.10 12.77 3.81
C PRO A 152 1.15 11.92 3.52
N LYS A 153 1.79 11.38 4.56
CA LYS A 153 2.96 10.47 4.46
C LYS A 153 2.70 9.17 3.69
N SER A 154 1.44 8.75 3.58
CA SER A 154 1.05 7.54 2.84
C SER A 154 0.85 7.81 1.34
N LEU A 155 0.90 9.07 0.94
CA LEU A 155 0.74 9.51 -0.42
C LEU A 155 2.10 10.00 -0.95
N GLY A 156 2.48 9.55 -2.15
CA GLY A 156 3.67 10.07 -2.83
C GLY A 156 3.47 11.51 -3.33
N GLY A 157 4.48 12.07 -4.00
CA GLY A 157 4.39 13.41 -4.60
C GLY A 157 4.42 14.56 -3.58
N ASP A 158 4.35 15.79 -4.10
CA ASP A 158 4.52 17.01 -3.30
C ASP A 158 3.21 17.53 -2.69
N ARG A 159 2.44 16.61 -2.09
CA ARG A 159 1.17 16.95 -1.44
C ARG A 159 1.40 17.78 -0.17
N ALA A 160 2.53 17.59 0.50
CA ALA A 160 2.93 18.41 1.65
C ALA A 160 3.16 19.87 1.25
N ALA A 161 3.86 20.17 0.15
CA ALA A 161 3.95 21.57 -0.32
C ALA A 161 2.60 22.11 -0.77
N THR A 162 1.73 21.26 -1.33
CA THR A 162 0.36 21.69 -1.66
C THR A 162 -0.40 22.14 -0.41
N VAL A 163 -0.36 21.34 0.67
CA VAL A 163 -0.95 21.70 1.98
C VAL A 163 -0.33 22.99 2.55
N ALA A 164 0.99 23.18 2.39
CA ALA A 164 1.67 24.37 2.87
C ALA A 164 1.17 25.67 2.21
N ARG A 165 0.64 25.62 0.97
CA ARG A 165 0.11 26.81 0.26
C ARG A 165 -1.09 27.46 0.93
N PHE A 166 -1.85 26.70 1.72
CA PHE A 166 -3.03 27.17 2.43
C PHE A 166 -2.94 26.93 3.94
N ALA A 167 -1.72 26.97 4.49
CA ALA A 167 -1.49 26.82 5.93
C ALA A 167 -2.27 27.85 6.78
N ALA A 168 -2.51 29.06 6.24
CA ALA A 168 -3.31 30.09 6.89
C ALA A 168 -4.77 29.66 7.13
N ASP A 169 -5.31 28.78 6.28
CA ASP A 169 -6.67 28.24 6.39
C ASP A 169 -6.76 27.09 7.41
N LYS A 170 -5.71 26.83 8.20
CA LYS A 170 -5.64 25.75 9.22
C LYS A 170 -6.07 24.39 8.64
N PRO A 171 -5.29 23.83 7.72
CA PRO A 171 -5.67 22.60 7.03
C PRO A 171 -5.71 21.40 7.98
N ALA A 172 -6.69 20.52 7.79
CA ALA A 172 -6.74 19.22 8.45
C ALA A 172 -5.47 18.41 8.12
N PRO A 173 -4.91 17.64 9.07
CA PRO A 173 -3.67 16.87 8.88
C PRO A 173 -3.86 15.59 8.05
N TYR A 174 -4.91 15.54 7.23
CA TYR A 174 -5.30 14.42 6.37
C TYR A 174 -5.70 14.94 5.00
N ILE A 175 -5.62 14.06 4.01
CA ILE A 175 -6.05 14.32 2.63
C ILE A 175 -7.29 13.47 2.37
N LEU A 176 -8.35 14.07 1.83
CA LEU A 176 -9.55 13.35 1.45
C LEU A 176 -9.42 12.84 0.02
N MET A 177 -9.26 11.53 -0.12
CA MET A 177 -9.27 10.87 -1.42
C MET A 177 -10.72 10.70 -1.88
N VAL A 178 -11.15 11.50 -2.85
CA VAL A 178 -12.56 11.63 -3.23
C VAL A 178 -13.04 10.41 -4.02
N GLU A 179 -14.16 9.86 -3.55
CA GLU A 179 -14.95 8.83 -4.24
C GLU A 179 -16.04 9.46 -5.09
N SER A 180 -16.68 10.50 -4.55
CA SER A 180 -17.73 11.24 -5.25
C SER A 180 -17.76 12.69 -4.77
N ALA A 181 -18.10 13.59 -5.69
CA ALA A 181 -18.35 14.99 -5.39
C ALA A 181 -19.59 15.47 -6.15
N THR A 182 -20.37 16.34 -5.53
CA THR A 182 -21.55 16.97 -6.11
C THR A 182 -21.43 18.50 -5.98
N PRO A 183 -21.32 19.25 -7.09
CA PRO A 183 -21.29 18.77 -8.48
C PRO A 183 -19.99 17.99 -8.81
N ALA A 184 -20.08 17.06 -9.77
CA ALA A 184 -18.93 16.28 -10.20
C ALA A 184 -17.94 17.17 -10.99
N PRO A 185 -16.64 17.19 -10.66
CA PRO A 185 -15.65 17.95 -11.42
C PRO A 185 -15.54 17.44 -12.86
N PRO A 186 -15.59 18.34 -13.87
CA PRO A 186 -15.50 17.93 -15.26
C PRO A 186 -14.12 17.34 -15.56
N GLY A 187 -14.07 16.28 -16.39
CA GLY A 187 -12.82 15.68 -16.85
C GLY A 187 -12.04 14.89 -15.77
N VAL A 188 -12.58 14.72 -14.56
CA VAL A 188 -11.93 13.95 -13.49
C VAL A 188 -12.65 12.63 -13.27
N THR A 189 -11.89 11.55 -13.19
CA THR A 189 -12.37 10.23 -12.79
C THR A 189 -11.89 9.96 -11.36
N PRO A 190 -12.82 9.85 -10.38
CA PRO A 190 -12.48 9.50 -9.01
C PRO A 190 -11.58 8.27 -8.94
N ALA A 191 -10.55 8.35 -8.10
CA ALA A 191 -9.50 7.35 -7.98
C ALA A 191 -8.96 7.27 -6.55
N PRO A 192 -9.84 7.05 -5.55
CA PRO A 192 -9.54 7.36 -4.16
C PRO A 192 -8.47 6.45 -3.55
N LEU A 193 -8.39 5.19 -3.96
CA LEU A 193 -7.45 4.22 -3.44
C LEU A 193 -6.71 3.54 -4.60
N PRO A 194 -5.46 3.07 -4.39
CA PRO A 194 -4.82 2.18 -5.35
C PRO A 194 -5.68 0.93 -5.58
N ALA A 195 -5.70 0.42 -6.82
CA ALA A 195 -6.65 -0.60 -7.26
C ALA A 195 -6.62 -1.85 -6.38
N GLU A 196 -5.43 -2.37 -6.05
CA GLU A 196 -5.25 -3.50 -5.13
C GLU A 196 -3.88 -3.48 -4.43
N ILE A 197 -3.85 -3.83 -3.15
CA ILE A 197 -2.59 -4.06 -2.41
C ILE A 197 -2.24 -5.55 -2.54
N SER A 198 -1.33 -5.89 -3.46
CA SER A 198 -0.91 -7.28 -3.71
C SER A 198 -0.43 -8.01 -2.44
N ASN A 199 -0.86 -9.25 -2.23
CA ASN A 199 -0.48 -10.09 -1.09
C ASN A 199 0.04 -11.49 -1.53
N ARG A 200 1.29 -11.54 -1.98
CA ARG A 200 1.94 -12.77 -2.52
C ARG A 200 2.68 -13.61 -1.47
N HIS A 201 2.46 -13.35 -0.17
CA HIS A 201 3.21 -14.02 0.90
C HIS A 201 3.00 -15.54 0.92
N LEU A 202 1.84 -16.04 0.47
CA LEU A 202 1.59 -17.48 0.34
C LEU A 202 2.47 -18.13 -0.74
N GLU A 203 2.56 -17.53 -1.93
CA GLU A 203 3.39 -18.03 -3.04
C GLU A 203 4.87 -18.12 -2.63
N TYR A 204 5.36 -17.10 -1.92
CA TYR A 204 6.71 -17.13 -1.37
C TYR A 204 6.87 -18.20 -0.30
N ALA A 205 5.91 -18.36 0.62
CA ALA A 205 5.97 -19.42 1.63
C ALA A 205 6.06 -20.81 0.99
N LEU A 206 5.24 -21.09 -0.04
CA LEU A 206 5.28 -22.34 -0.80
C LEU A 206 6.62 -22.55 -1.49
N THR A 207 7.22 -21.49 -2.01
CA THR A 207 8.55 -21.54 -2.62
C THR A 207 9.61 -21.96 -1.60
N TRP A 208 9.62 -21.33 -0.41
CA TRP A 208 10.59 -21.66 0.64
C TRP A 208 10.44 -23.10 1.15
N PHE A 209 9.22 -23.55 1.41
CA PHE A 209 8.97 -24.93 1.82
C PHE A 209 9.26 -25.94 0.70
N GLY A 210 8.93 -25.61 -0.55
CA GLY A 210 9.25 -26.46 -1.70
C GLY A 210 10.76 -26.65 -1.89
N LEU A 211 11.55 -25.58 -1.74
CA LEU A 211 13.01 -25.66 -1.75
C LEU A 211 13.54 -26.50 -0.58
N ALA A 212 12.95 -26.36 0.62
CA ALA A 212 13.33 -27.16 1.78
C ALA A 212 13.11 -28.66 1.56
N VAL A 213 11.95 -29.03 1.00
CA VAL A 213 11.63 -30.43 0.66
C VAL A 213 12.56 -30.96 -0.43
N THR A 214 12.81 -30.17 -1.47
CA THR A 214 13.72 -30.54 -2.58
C THR A 214 15.14 -30.80 -2.07
N LEU A 215 15.64 -29.93 -1.19
CA LEU A 215 16.95 -30.08 -0.57
C LEU A 215 17.06 -31.42 0.20
N LEU A 216 16.05 -31.75 1.00
CA LEU A 216 16.03 -33.03 1.73
C LEU A 216 15.97 -34.23 0.78
N PHE A 217 15.17 -34.16 -0.28
CA PHE A 217 15.04 -35.24 -1.25
C PHE A 217 16.37 -35.52 -1.97
N ILE A 218 17.03 -34.46 -2.47
CA ILE A 218 18.33 -34.59 -3.15
C ILE A 218 19.39 -35.14 -2.19
N TYR A 219 19.43 -34.64 -0.95
CA TYR A 219 20.37 -35.11 0.05
C TYR A 219 20.14 -36.59 0.42
N ALA A 220 18.88 -37.01 0.60
CA ALA A 220 18.53 -38.40 0.87
C ALA A 220 18.88 -39.33 -0.30
N ALA A 221 18.58 -38.93 -1.54
CA ALA A 221 18.95 -39.69 -2.74
C ALA A 221 20.48 -39.85 -2.88
N MET A 222 21.25 -38.79 -2.56
CA MET A 222 22.70 -38.81 -2.55
C MET A 222 23.25 -39.79 -1.50
N LEU A 223 22.74 -39.76 -0.26
CA LEU A 223 23.12 -40.70 0.78
C LEU A 223 22.78 -42.15 0.39
N TRP A 224 21.58 -42.38 -0.16
CA TRP A 224 21.15 -43.70 -0.59
C TRP A 224 22.06 -44.29 -1.67
N ARG A 225 22.45 -43.47 -2.65
CA ARG A 225 23.42 -43.85 -3.68
C ARG A 225 24.78 -44.20 -3.08
N LYS A 226 25.26 -43.41 -2.11
CA LYS A 226 26.53 -43.64 -1.41
C LYS A 226 26.53 -44.91 -0.55
N MET A 227 25.39 -45.30 0.00
CA MET A 227 25.25 -46.53 0.77
C MET A 227 25.19 -47.79 -0.12
N ARG A 228 24.67 -47.65 -1.35
CA ARG A 228 24.57 -48.73 -2.33
C ARG A 228 25.84 -48.92 -3.18
N SER A 229 26.68 -47.89 -3.30
CA SER A 229 27.98 -47.92 -3.99
C SER A 229 29.08 -48.36 -3.05
#